data_AF-A0A0S9C5A6-F1
#
_entry.id   AF-A0A0S9C5A6-F1
#
_cell.length_a   1.000
_cell.length_b   1.000
_cell.length_c   1.000
_cell.angle_alpha   90.00
_cell.angle_beta   90.00
_cell.angle_gamma   90.00
#
_symmetry.space_group_name_H-M   'P 1'
#
loop_
_entity.id
_entity.type
_entity.pdbx_description
1 polymer ?
#
loop_
_entity_poly.entity_id
_entity_poly.type
_entity_poly.pdbx_seq_one_letter_code
_entity_poly.pdbx_strand_id
1 'polypeptide(L)'
;MVAGPGVAICPDCAAAAMELFSRKKESTVRAPWSGMTDDELLAHLPEIAAVASQVEERLGAWVGTARERRISWARIGASLGMTRQSAWERFQPPR
;
A
#
# COMPACT_ATOMS: atom_id res chain seq x y z
N MET A 1 -7.38 15.09 -5.27
CA MET A 1 -6.67 13.87 -4.82
C MET A 1 -5.44 13.69 -5.71
N VAL A 2 -4.28 13.42 -5.13
CA VAL A 2 -3.04 13.12 -5.87
C VAL A 2 -2.83 11.60 -5.82
N ALA A 3 -2.74 10.93 -6.97
CA ALA A 3 -2.66 9.48 -7.03
C ALA A 3 -1.31 9.02 -7.58
N GLY A 4 -0.59 8.21 -6.79
CA GLY A 4 0.58 7.45 -7.25
C GLY A 4 0.21 6.00 -7.60
N PRO A 5 1.18 5.19 -8.07
CA PRO A 5 0.93 3.81 -8.46
C PRO A 5 0.34 2.92 -7.36
N GLY A 6 0.73 3.13 -6.10
CA GLY A 6 0.32 2.30 -4.96
C GLY A 6 -0.63 2.98 -3.96
N VAL A 7 -0.65 4.30 -3.88
CA VAL A 7 -1.43 5.05 -2.87
C VAL A 7 -1.91 6.37 -3.45
N ALA A 8 -3.05 6.84 -2.96
CA ALA A 8 -3.53 8.19 -3.21
C ALA A 8 -3.47 9.01 -1.91
N ILE A 9 -3.08 10.27 -2.02
CA ILE A 9 -3.01 11.22 -0.91
C ILE A 9 -4.01 12.35 -1.18
N CYS A 10 -4.75 12.77 -0.15
CA CYS A 10 -5.63 13.94 -0.28
C CYS A 10 -4.80 15.24 -0.33
N PRO A 11 -5.33 16.33 -0.91
CA PRO A 11 -4.63 17.61 -0.98
C PRO A 11 -4.17 18.12 0.40
N ASP A 12 -4.97 17.92 1.43
CA ASP A 12 -4.68 18.39 2.79
C ASP A 12 -3.50 17.63 3.40
N CYS A 13 -3.48 16.29 3.29
CA CYS A 13 -2.34 15.48 3.73
C CYS A 13 -1.08 15.79 2.92
N ALA A 14 -1.20 16.10 1.62
CA ALA A 14 -0.06 16.50 0.79
C ALA A 14 0.50 17.86 1.25
N ALA A 15 -0.37 18.83 1.56
CA ALA A 15 0.03 20.13 2.11
C ALA A 15 0.76 19.97 3.46
N ALA A 16 0.19 19.18 4.39
CA ALA A 16 0.81 18.90 5.68
C ALA A 16 2.19 18.25 5.55
N ALA A 17 2.36 17.31 4.61
CA ALA A 17 3.66 16.70 4.34
C ALA A 17 4.70 17.71 3.82
N MET A 18 4.30 18.64 2.94
CA MET A 18 5.19 19.69 2.44
C MET A 18 5.65 20.65 3.54
N GLU A 19 4.79 20.97 4.52
CA GLU A 19 5.17 21.75 5.69
C GLU A 19 6.21 21.03 6.55
N LEU A 20 6.07 19.72 6.73
CA LEU A 20 7.04 18.91 7.46
C LEU A 20 8.42 18.92 6.77
N PHE A 21 8.47 18.78 5.44
CA PHE A 21 9.74 18.86 4.69
C PHE A 21 10.40 20.24 4.75
N SER A 22 9.61 21.30 4.92
CA SER A 22 10.11 22.68 5.00
C SER A 22 10.74 23.00 6.36
N ARG A 23 10.44 22.21 7.41
CA ARG A 23 11.08 22.35 8.73
C ARG A 23 12.42 21.62 8.74
N LYS A 24 13.51 22.38 8.62
CA LYS A 24 14.89 21.87 8.79
C LYS A 24 15.12 21.41 10.24
N LYS A 25 14.75 20.18 10.56
CA LYS A 25 15.16 19.49 11.80
C LYS A 25 16.01 18.28 11.43
N GLU A 26 17.21 18.22 11.99
CA GLU A 26 18.01 17.00 12.07
C GLU A 26 17.24 16.03 12.97
N SER A 27 16.34 15.25 12.38
CA SER A 27 15.52 14.30 13.11
C SER A 27 16.25 12.98 13.15
N THR A 28 16.64 12.52 14.34
CA THR A 28 16.78 11.10 14.59
C THR A 28 15.40 10.49 14.33
N VAL A 29 15.23 9.81 13.20
CA VAL A 29 13.94 9.23 12.80
C VAL A 29 13.65 8.07 13.74
N ARG A 30 13.05 8.36 14.90
CA ARG A 30 12.43 7.34 15.73
C ARG A 30 11.09 7.03 15.11
N ALA A 31 10.80 5.74 14.92
CA ALA A 31 9.52 5.34 14.39
C ALA A 31 8.39 5.85 15.29
N PRO A 32 7.30 6.42 14.74
CA PRO A 32 6.23 7.04 15.53
C PRO A 32 5.66 6.12 16.63
N TRP A 33 5.61 4.82 16.36
CA TRP A 33 5.10 3.80 17.28
C TRP A 33 6.03 3.47 18.45
N SER A 34 7.29 3.92 18.44
CA SER A 34 8.25 3.56 19.50
C SER A 34 7.95 4.22 20.85
N GLY A 35 7.08 5.22 20.89
CA GLY A 35 6.65 5.90 22.12
C GLY A 35 5.22 5.59 22.55
N MET A 36 4.51 4.74 21.80
CA MET A 36 3.12 4.37 22.08
C MET A 36 3.07 3.32 23.19
N THR A 37 2.04 3.39 24.01
CA THR A 37 1.60 2.30 24.89
C THR A 37 1.00 1.16 24.07
N ASP A 38 0.86 -0.02 24.69
CA ASP A 38 0.24 -1.18 24.04
C ASP A 38 -1.19 -0.88 23.56
N ASP A 39 -1.99 -0.18 24.38
CA ASP A 39 -3.37 0.20 24.03
C ASP A 39 -3.42 1.17 22.85
N GLU A 40 -2.54 2.17 22.81
CA GLU A 40 -2.43 3.10 21.68
C GLU A 40 -2.02 2.38 20.40
N LEU A 41 -1.07 1.45 20.48
CA LEU A 41 -0.64 0.65 19.34
C LEU A 41 -1.77 -0.22 18.81
N LEU A 42 -2.49 -0.92 19.69
CA LEU A 42 -3.65 -1.75 19.33
C LEU A 42 -4.78 -0.92 18.74
N ALA A 43 -5.03 0.29 19.25
CA ALA A 43 -6.04 1.20 18.72
C ALA A 43 -5.79 1.63 17.27
N HIS A 44 -4.53 1.69 16.83
CA HIS A 44 -4.17 2.04 15.45
C HIS A 44 -4.22 0.86 14.46
N LEU A 45 -4.19 -0.40 14.94
CA LEU A 45 -4.14 -1.56 14.03
C LEU A 45 -5.32 -1.62 13.04
N PRO A 46 -6.58 -1.32 13.40
CA PRO A 46 -7.70 -1.31 12.45
C PRO A 46 -7.51 -0.30 11.32
N GLU A 47 -6.96 0.88 11.61
CA GLU A 47 -6.70 1.92 10.62
C GLU A 47 -5.61 1.47 9.64
N ILE A 48 -4.53 0.89 10.15
CA ILE A 48 -3.45 0.33 9.33
C ILE A 48 -3.94 -0.85 8.49
N ALA A 49 -4.81 -1.72 9.04
CA ALA A 49 -5.42 -2.81 8.30
C ALA A 49 -6.30 -2.30 7.15
N ALA A 50 -7.06 -1.22 7.36
CA ALA A 50 -7.84 -0.59 6.29
C ALA A 50 -6.96 -0.04 5.17
N VAL A 51 -5.77 0.48 5.48
CA VAL A 51 -4.79 0.89 4.47
C VAL A 51 -4.25 -0.32 3.69
N ALA A 52 -3.94 -1.42 4.38
CA ALA A 52 -3.49 -2.66 3.72
C ALA A 52 -4.53 -3.21 2.74
N SER A 53 -5.82 -3.22 3.12
CA SER A 53 -6.92 -3.62 2.22
C SER A 53 -7.00 -2.74 0.97
N GLN A 54 -6.87 -1.42 1.11
CA GLN A 54 -6.89 -0.50 -0.04
C GLN A 54 -5.71 -0.73 -1.01
N VAL A 55 -4.52 -1.03 -0.47
CA VAL A 55 -3.36 -1.38 -1.29
C VAL A 55 -3.61 -2.68 -2.04
N GLU A 56 -4.22 -3.68 -1.39
CA GLU A 56 -4.56 -4.96 -2.01
C GLU A 56 -5.57 -4.80 -3.15
N GLU A 57 -6.65 -4.06 -2.92
CA GLU A 57 -7.65 -3.74 -3.96
C GLU A 57 -7.02 -3.08 -5.18
N ARG A 58 -6.12 -2.10 -4.93
CA ARG A 58 -5.40 -1.41 -6.00
C ARG A 58 -4.46 -2.36 -6.75
N LEU A 59 -3.72 -3.21 -6.04
CA LEU A 59 -2.89 -4.23 -6.66
C LEU A 59 -3.72 -5.16 -7.55
N GLY A 60 -4.92 -5.55 -7.09
CA GLY A 60 -5.90 -6.28 -7.89
C GLY A 60 -6.26 -5.57 -9.20
N ALA A 61 -6.51 -4.26 -9.17
CA ALA A 61 -6.79 -3.47 -10.38
C ALA A 61 -5.60 -3.44 -11.36
N TRP A 62 -4.37 -3.33 -10.86
CA TRP A 62 -3.16 -3.41 -11.69
C TRP A 62 -2.98 -4.80 -12.32
N VAL A 63 -3.19 -5.86 -11.53
CA VAL A 63 -3.16 -7.24 -12.03
C VAL A 63 -4.25 -7.46 -13.07
N GLY A 64 -5.47 -6.95 -12.85
CA GLY A 64 -6.56 -6.95 -13.83
C GLY A 64 -6.14 -6.31 -15.15
N THR A 65 -5.56 -5.11 -15.10
CA THR A 65 -5.01 -4.42 -16.29
C THR A 65 -3.93 -5.24 -16.99
N ALA A 66 -3.03 -5.90 -16.23
CA ALA A 66 -2.02 -6.79 -16.79
C ALA A 66 -2.63 -8.02 -17.49
N ARG A 67 -3.72 -8.56 -16.93
CA ARG A 67 -4.48 -9.67 -17.51
C ARG A 67 -5.22 -9.28 -18.78
N GLU A 68 -5.82 -8.09 -18.84
CA GLU A 68 -6.43 -7.54 -20.06
C GLU A 68 -5.40 -7.42 -21.20
N ARG A 69 -4.16 -7.05 -20.85
CA ARG A 69 -3.01 -7.03 -21.77
C ARG A 69 -2.41 -8.40 -22.06
N ARG A 70 -3.07 -9.49 -21.63
CA ARG A 70 -2.67 -10.89 -21.83
C ARG A 70 -1.31 -11.27 -21.24
N ILE A 71 -0.80 -10.52 -20.26
CA ILE A 71 0.43 -10.88 -19.55
C ILE A 71 0.17 -12.17 -18.78
N SER A 72 1.06 -13.17 -18.88
CA SER A 72 0.84 -14.48 -18.26
C SER A 72 0.91 -14.43 -16.74
N TRP A 73 0.17 -15.33 -16.07
CA TRP A 73 0.23 -15.48 -14.60
C TRP A 73 1.64 -15.80 -14.10
N ALA A 74 2.46 -16.48 -14.91
CA ALA A 74 3.84 -16.77 -14.55
C ALA A 74 4.68 -15.47 -14.50
N ARG A 75 4.51 -14.58 -15.47
CA ARG A 75 5.23 -13.29 -15.50
C ARG A 75 4.73 -12.33 -14.40
N ILE A 76 3.43 -12.31 -14.14
CA ILE A 76 2.84 -11.54 -13.03
C ILE A 76 3.38 -12.05 -11.69
N GLY A 77 3.30 -13.35 -11.43
CA GLY A 77 3.82 -13.96 -10.20
C GLY A 77 5.31 -13.67 -10.00
N ALA A 78 6.12 -13.84 -11.06
CA ALA A 78 7.54 -13.52 -11.00
C ALA A 78 7.81 -12.04 -10.62
N SER A 79 7.02 -11.09 -11.16
CA SER A 79 7.16 -9.66 -10.81
C SER A 79 6.76 -9.34 -9.36
N LEU A 80 5.93 -10.18 -8.76
CA LEU A 80 5.48 -10.06 -7.36
C LEU A 80 6.30 -10.97 -6.41
N GLY A 81 7.36 -11.63 -6.89
CA GLY A 81 8.17 -12.55 -6.09
C GLY A 81 7.44 -13.81 -5.63
N MET A 82 6.42 -14.26 -6.37
CA MET A 82 5.62 -15.44 -6.03
C MET A 82 5.47 -16.43 -7.21
N THR A 83 4.98 -17.64 -6.92
CA THR A 83 4.75 -18.64 -7.95
C THR A 83 3.57 -18.27 -8.86
N ARG A 84 3.50 -18.88 -10.05
CA ARG A 84 2.34 -18.77 -10.96
C ARG A 84 1.04 -19.15 -10.25
N GLN A 85 1.06 -20.23 -9.49
CA GLN A 85 -0.13 -20.76 -8.81
C GLN A 85 -0.61 -19.79 -7.74
N SER A 86 0.31 -19.27 -6.91
CA SER A 86 0.00 -18.28 -5.89
C SER A 86 -0.61 -17.00 -6.47
N ALA A 87 -0.09 -16.53 -7.62
CA ALA A 87 -0.65 -15.36 -8.30
C ALA A 87 -2.06 -15.63 -8.85
N TRP A 88 -2.30 -16.82 -9.40
CA TRP A 88 -3.63 -17.19 -9.90
C TRP A 88 -4.64 -17.34 -8.77
N GLU A 89 -4.30 -18.04 -7.69
CA GLU A 89 -5.19 -18.23 -6.53
C GLU A 89 -5.59 -16.90 -5.90
N ARG A 90 -4.64 -15.97 -5.78
CA ARG A 90 -4.85 -14.67 -5.15
C ARG A 90 -5.70 -13.71 -5.98
N PHE A 91 -5.54 -13.69 -7.29
CA PHE A 91 -6.09 -12.63 -8.15
C PHE A 91 -7.09 -13.12 -9.21
N GLN A 92 -7.39 -14.42 -9.25
CA GLN A 92 -8.50 -14.87 -10.10
C GLN A 92 -9.83 -14.29 -9.59
N PRO A 93 -10.77 -13.95 -10.49
CA PRO A 93 -12.11 -13.55 -10.08
C PRO A 93 -12.76 -14.65 -9.23
N PRO A 94 -13.56 -14.30 -8.20
CA PRO A 94 -14.40 -15.27 -7.52
C PRO A 94 -15.33 -15.96 -8.54
N ARG A 95 -15.57 -17.25 -8.32
CA ARG A 95 -16.48 -18.06 -9.15
C ARG A 95 -17.94 -17.72 -8.89
#